data_AF-A0A9D9LUJ1-F1
#
_entry.id   AF-A0A9D9LUJ1-F1
#
_cell.length_a   1.000
_cell.length_b   1.000
_cell.length_c   1.000
_cell.angle_alpha   90.00
_cell.angle_beta   90.00
_cell.angle_gamma   90.00
#
_symmetry.space_group_name_H-M   'P 1'
#
loop_
_entity.id
_entity.type
_entity.pdbx_description
1 polymer ?
#
loop_
_entity_poly.entity_id
_entity_poly.type
_entity_poly.pdbx_seq_one_letter_code
_entity_poly.pdbx_strand_id
1 'polypeptide(L)'
;MERRITKIKVKKGEYTLSWEEYNERATEWDKHTLVCKDPPREEFKERLQVMANHVTEICEFEQGATKKIVINGVTISYNNDNNYLVIMALKELKNSQSPMVINTPARPAMPNGACTKEYCMSNELARDLSALEEEAWRYIEGDRAQASLFADKTPAKVSLQGKPPAENEQQLDAFEQYQRDKKKLLTHQAELLRREGYIA
;
A
#
# COMPACT_ATOMS: atom_id res chain seq x y z
N MET A 1 -17.43 21.49 -2.05
CA MET A 1 -16.85 20.83 -3.24
C MET A 1 -16.86 19.35 -2.98
N GLU A 2 -17.57 18.59 -3.80
CA GLU A 2 -17.70 17.14 -3.64
C GLU A 2 -16.43 16.47 -4.18
N ARG A 3 -15.78 15.66 -3.36
CA ARG A 3 -14.53 14.96 -3.72
C ARG A 3 -14.58 13.52 -3.22
N ARG A 4 -13.99 12.60 -3.98
CA ARG A 4 -14.01 11.16 -3.65
C ARG A 4 -12.75 10.45 -4.09
N ILE A 5 -12.19 9.61 -3.21
CA ILE A 5 -11.00 8.81 -3.52
C ILE A 5 -11.40 7.67 -4.44
N THR A 6 -10.74 7.50 -5.57
CA THR A 6 -10.98 6.35 -6.47
C THR A 6 -9.90 5.28 -6.31
N LYS A 7 -8.73 5.66 -5.80
CA LYS A 7 -7.61 4.73 -5.67
C LYS A 7 -6.61 5.16 -4.61
N ILE A 8 -6.15 4.18 -3.85
CA ILE A 8 -4.94 4.26 -3.03
C ILE A 8 -4.07 3.08 -3.44
N LYS A 9 -2.80 3.32 -3.77
CA LYS A 9 -1.88 2.25 -4.15
C LYS A 9 -0.47 2.53 -3.64
N VAL A 10 0.17 1.50 -3.12
CA VAL A 10 1.54 1.49 -2.63
C VAL A 10 2.35 0.49 -3.45
N LYS A 11 3.48 0.93 -3.99
CA LYS A 11 4.40 0.07 -4.75
C LYS A 11 5.84 0.50 -4.48
N LYS A 12 6.63 -0.35 -3.82
CA LYS A 12 8.07 -0.09 -3.57
C LYS A 12 8.34 1.29 -2.92
N GLY A 13 7.53 1.68 -1.94
CA GLY A 13 7.65 2.98 -1.25
C GLY A 13 7.07 4.18 -2.03
N GLU A 14 6.54 3.96 -3.23
CA GLU A 14 5.79 4.97 -3.97
C GLU A 14 4.30 4.85 -3.67
N TYR A 15 3.68 5.98 -3.35
CA TYR A 15 2.27 6.15 -3.04
C TYR A 15 1.58 6.82 -4.22
N THR A 16 0.60 6.14 -4.80
CA THR A 16 -0.26 6.65 -5.87
C THR A 16 -1.67 6.78 -5.33
N LEU A 17 -2.16 8.01 -5.26
CA LEU A 17 -3.54 8.31 -4.86
C LEU A 17 -4.26 8.94 -6.04
N SER A 18 -5.46 8.46 -6.36
CA SER A 18 -6.33 9.04 -7.39
C SER A 18 -7.66 9.43 -6.75
N TRP A 19 -8.19 10.57 -7.16
CA TRP A 19 -9.47 11.07 -6.70
C TRP A 19 -10.20 11.81 -7.81
N GLU A 20 -11.49 11.99 -7.59
CA GLU A 20 -12.38 12.75 -8.45
C GLU A 20 -12.94 13.95 -7.68
N GLU A 21 -13.08 15.08 -8.35
CA GLU A 21 -13.64 16.31 -7.79
C GLU A 21 -14.76 16.80 -8.71
N TYR A 22 -15.94 17.07 -8.16
CA TYR A 22 -17.09 17.47 -8.97
C TYR A 22 -16.98 18.92 -9.42
N ASN A 23 -16.98 19.13 -10.73
CA ASN A 23 -16.92 20.43 -11.37
C ASN A 23 -18.33 20.90 -11.73
N GLU A 24 -18.90 21.77 -10.90
CA GLU A 24 -20.26 22.30 -11.09
C GLU A 24 -20.45 23.01 -12.44
N ARG A 25 -19.39 23.60 -13.03
CA ARG A 25 -19.48 24.33 -14.30
C ARG A 25 -19.55 23.39 -15.50
N ALA A 26 -18.79 22.30 -15.45
CA ALA A 26 -18.77 21.28 -16.51
C ALA A 26 -19.82 20.19 -16.29
N THR A 27 -20.43 20.11 -15.10
CA THR A 27 -21.31 18.99 -14.67
C THR A 27 -20.63 17.62 -14.79
N GLU A 28 -19.31 17.60 -14.61
CA GLU A 28 -18.46 16.42 -14.79
C GLU A 28 -17.51 16.26 -13.58
N TRP A 29 -16.90 15.07 -13.47
CA TRP A 29 -15.92 14.75 -12.45
C TRP A 29 -14.50 14.92 -12.99
N ASP A 30 -13.76 15.89 -12.47
CA ASP A 30 -12.35 16.08 -12.80
C ASP A 30 -11.51 15.00 -12.11
N LYS A 31 -10.62 14.38 -12.88
CA LYS A 31 -9.76 13.27 -12.40
C LYS A 31 -8.39 13.77 -12.03
N HIS A 32 -7.98 13.48 -10.80
CA HIS A 32 -6.69 13.85 -10.28
C HIS A 32 -5.89 12.62 -9.86
N THR A 33 -4.56 12.74 -9.92
CA THR A 33 -3.66 11.70 -9.42
C THR A 33 -2.41 12.33 -8.84
N LEU A 34 -2.06 11.90 -7.63
CA LEU A 34 -0.81 12.19 -6.95
C LEU A 34 0.05 10.93 -6.97
N VAL A 35 1.28 11.05 -7.45
CA VAL A 35 2.33 10.04 -7.29
C VAL A 35 3.44 10.66 -6.47
N CYS A 36 3.77 10.07 -5.33
CA CYS A 36 4.72 10.62 -4.39
C CYS A 36 5.54 9.51 -3.72
N LYS A 37 6.81 9.78 -3.42
CA LYS A 37 7.70 8.86 -2.68
C LYS A 37 7.89 9.25 -1.22
N ASP A 38 7.38 10.40 -0.82
CA ASP A 38 7.42 10.82 0.57
C ASP A 38 6.56 9.86 1.40
N PRO A 39 7.07 9.31 2.50
CA PRO A 39 6.27 8.43 3.33
C PRO A 39 5.06 9.18 3.92
N PRO A 40 3.87 8.57 3.95
CA PRO A 40 2.76 9.10 4.71
C PRO A 40 3.05 8.95 6.21
N ARG A 41 2.21 9.57 7.01
CA ARG A 41 2.18 9.36 8.46
C ARG A 41 1.97 7.87 8.80
N GLU A 42 2.37 7.47 10.00
CA GLU A 42 2.23 6.08 10.43
C GLU A 42 0.76 5.66 10.52
N GLU A 43 -0.13 6.57 10.93
CA GLU A 43 -1.57 6.33 11.03
C GLU A 43 -2.16 5.90 9.68
N PHE A 44 -1.74 6.52 8.57
CA PHE A 44 -2.13 6.07 7.23
C PHE A 44 -1.74 4.61 7.00
N LYS A 45 -0.49 4.25 7.30
CA LYS A 45 0.05 2.90 7.05
C LYS A 45 -0.70 1.87 7.90
N GLU A 46 -0.99 2.21 9.14
CA GLU A 46 -1.79 1.38 10.05
C GLU A 46 -3.21 1.17 9.50
N ARG A 47 -3.90 2.26 9.09
CA ARG A 47 -5.24 2.17 8.48
C ARG A 47 -5.25 1.34 7.21
N LEU A 48 -4.24 1.49 6.37
CA LEU A 48 -4.11 0.68 5.17
C LEU A 48 -3.94 -0.81 5.52
N GLN A 49 -3.14 -1.12 6.53
CA GLN A 49 -2.86 -2.49 6.94
C GLN A 49 -4.03 -3.16 7.67
N VAL A 50 -4.91 -2.40 8.34
CA VAL A 50 -6.17 -2.92 8.93
C VAL A 50 -7.03 -3.63 7.88
N MET A 51 -6.96 -3.20 6.61
CA MET A 51 -7.69 -3.84 5.50
C MET A 51 -7.31 -5.32 5.28
N ALA A 52 -6.18 -5.80 5.82
CA ALA A 52 -5.80 -7.21 5.79
C ALA A 52 -6.80 -8.13 6.51
N ASN A 53 -7.48 -7.63 7.55
CA ASN A 53 -8.55 -8.38 8.23
C ASN A 53 -9.70 -8.64 7.26
N HIS A 54 -10.13 -7.59 6.54
CA HIS A 54 -11.19 -7.66 5.55
C HIS A 54 -10.82 -8.55 4.35
N VAL A 55 -9.57 -8.54 3.90
CA VAL A 55 -9.11 -9.49 2.86
C VAL A 55 -9.24 -10.94 3.33
N THR A 56 -8.89 -11.22 4.58
CA THR A 56 -8.97 -12.57 5.16
C THR A 56 -10.42 -13.05 5.22
N GLU A 57 -11.34 -12.19 5.66
CA GLU A 57 -12.77 -12.48 5.69
C GLU A 57 -13.34 -12.66 4.28
N ILE A 58 -13.09 -11.70 3.38
CA ILE A 58 -13.67 -11.68 2.03
C ILE A 58 -13.18 -12.87 1.18
N CYS A 59 -11.92 -13.26 1.33
CA CYS A 59 -11.32 -14.39 0.62
C CYS A 59 -11.37 -15.70 1.41
N GLU A 60 -12.06 -15.73 2.56
CA GLU A 60 -12.31 -16.94 3.35
C GLU A 60 -11.01 -17.67 3.77
N PHE A 61 -9.96 -16.91 4.10
CA PHE A 61 -8.68 -17.50 4.50
C PHE A 61 -8.69 -18.02 5.94
N GLU A 62 -7.80 -18.98 6.20
CA GLU A 62 -7.61 -19.57 7.53
C GLU A 62 -7.24 -18.52 8.60
N GLN A 63 -7.62 -18.81 9.85
CA GLN A 63 -7.27 -17.95 10.98
C GLN A 63 -5.75 -17.77 11.08
N GLY A 64 -5.32 -16.51 11.22
CA GLY A 64 -3.90 -16.14 11.28
C GLY A 64 -3.26 -15.85 9.92
N ALA A 65 -3.96 -16.06 8.80
CA ALA A 65 -3.48 -15.66 7.47
C ALA A 65 -3.21 -14.15 7.36
N THR A 66 -3.95 -13.31 8.09
CA THR A 66 -3.79 -11.85 8.14
C THR A 66 -2.33 -11.41 8.34
N LYS A 67 -1.58 -12.09 9.21
CA LYS A 67 -0.18 -11.74 9.54
C LYS A 67 0.77 -11.84 8.34
N LYS A 68 0.36 -12.55 7.30
CA LYS A 68 1.12 -12.77 6.06
C LYS A 68 0.59 -11.95 4.89
N ILE A 69 -0.41 -11.10 5.13
CA ILE A 69 -1.04 -10.28 4.12
C ILE A 69 -0.51 -8.86 4.26
N VAL A 70 0.04 -8.32 3.19
CA VAL A 70 0.45 -6.92 3.08
C VAL A 70 -0.49 -6.23 2.11
N ILE A 71 -1.08 -5.11 2.51
CA ILE A 71 -2.00 -4.37 1.66
C ILE A 71 -1.23 -3.45 0.73
N ASN A 72 -1.48 -3.60 -0.57
CA ASN A 72 -0.92 -2.75 -1.60
C ASN A 72 -1.83 -1.58 -1.96
N GLY A 73 -3.09 -1.58 -1.52
CA GLY A 73 -4.02 -0.50 -1.83
C GLY A 73 -5.47 -0.91 -1.93
N VAL A 74 -6.31 0.06 -2.27
CA VAL A 74 -7.72 -0.11 -2.55
C VAL A 74 -8.10 0.61 -3.84
N THR A 75 -9.12 0.12 -4.53
CA THR A 75 -9.77 0.82 -5.64
C THR A 75 -11.25 0.93 -5.34
N ILE A 76 -11.79 2.12 -5.54
CA ILE A 76 -13.20 2.44 -5.32
C ILE A 76 -13.75 2.92 -6.66
N SER A 77 -14.72 2.19 -7.18
CA SER A 77 -15.44 2.54 -8.40
C SER A 77 -16.81 3.09 -8.02
N TYR A 78 -17.16 4.26 -8.56
CA TYR A 78 -18.43 4.92 -8.32
C TYR A 78 -19.30 4.83 -9.57
N ASN A 79 -20.51 4.28 -9.40
CA ASN A 79 -21.58 4.32 -10.38
C ASN A 79 -22.70 5.23 -9.83
N ASN A 80 -23.67 5.59 -10.67
CA ASN A 80 -24.71 6.58 -10.32
C ASN A 80 -25.43 6.30 -8.99
N ASP A 81 -25.59 5.03 -8.60
CA ASP A 81 -26.37 4.63 -7.42
C ASP A 81 -25.58 3.83 -6.37
N ASN A 82 -24.30 3.53 -6.62
CA ASN A 82 -23.53 2.66 -5.73
C ASN A 82 -22.02 2.85 -5.91
N ASN A 83 -21.25 2.40 -4.93
CA ASN A 83 -19.82 2.28 -5.07
C ASN A 83 -19.37 0.84 -4.81
N TYR A 84 -18.19 0.48 -5.33
CA TYR A 84 -17.64 -0.86 -5.26
C TYR A 84 -16.18 -0.79 -4.83
N LEU A 85 -15.85 -1.48 -3.76
CA LEU A 85 -14.51 -1.58 -3.21
C LEU A 85 -13.83 -2.87 -3.68
N VAL A 86 -12.59 -2.74 -4.13
CA VAL A 86 -11.65 -3.86 -4.34
C VAL A 86 -10.38 -3.57 -3.54
N ILE A 87 -9.97 -4.53 -2.70
CA ILE A 87 -8.73 -4.44 -1.92
C ILE A 87 -7.64 -5.24 -2.65
N MET A 88 -6.48 -4.62 -2.83
CA MET A 88 -5.30 -5.22 -3.47
C MET A 88 -4.30 -5.60 -2.39
N ALA A 89 -3.87 -6.86 -2.37
CA ALA A 89 -2.97 -7.38 -1.34
C ALA A 89 -1.93 -8.36 -1.89
N LEU A 90 -0.89 -8.60 -1.11
CA LEU A 90 0.10 -9.64 -1.31
C LEU A 90 0.05 -10.58 -0.11
N LYS A 91 -0.07 -11.88 -0.35
CA LYS A 91 0.00 -12.90 0.69
C LYS A 91 1.28 -13.70 0.56
N GLU A 92 2.09 -13.73 1.60
CA GLU A 92 3.27 -14.57 1.67
C GLU A 92 2.89 -16.07 1.66
N LEU A 93 3.67 -16.84 0.91
CA LEU A 93 3.50 -18.27 0.72
C LEU A 93 4.71 -19.00 1.30
N LYS A 94 4.47 -20.15 1.94
CA LYS A 94 5.55 -20.94 2.57
C LYS A 94 6.51 -21.57 1.55
N ASN A 95 5.97 -22.00 0.42
CA ASN A 95 6.68 -22.83 -0.57
C ASN A 95 6.95 -22.09 -1.89
N SER A 96 6.75 -20.76 -1.93
CA SER A 96 6.98 -19.94 -3.12
C SER A 96 7.87 -18.76 -2.77
N GLN A 97 8.83 -18.46 -3.65
CA GLN A 97 9.69 -17.29 -3.52
C GLN A 97 8.96 -15.98 -3.88
N SER A 98 7.82 -16.07 -4.57
CA SER A 98 6.97 -14.93 -4.91
C SER A 98 5.69 -14.94 -4.08
N PRO A 99 5.23 -13.78 -3.58
CA PRO A 99 3.96 -13.69 -2.88
C PRO A 99 2.79 -13.93 -3.85
N MET A 100 1.67 -14.40 -3.32
CA MET A 100 0.42 -14.48 -4.07
C MET A 100 -0.21 -13.09 -4.17
N VAL A 101 -0.52 -12.66 -5.39
CA VAL A 101 -1.23 -11.41 -5.65
C VAL A 101 -2.72 -11.64 -5.49
N ILE A 102 -3.37 -10.81 -4.68
CA ILE A 102 -4.79 -10.90 -4.38
C ILE A 102 -5.46 -9.59 -4.79
N ASN A 103 -6.55 -9.71 -5.54
CA ASN A 103 -7.57 -8.68 -5.65
C ASN A 103 -8.85 -9.30 -5.10
N THR A 104 -9.45 -8.68 -4.08
CA THR A 104 -10.69 -9.21 -3.52
C THR A 104 -11.82 -9.16 -4.54
N PRO A 105 -12.81 -10.06 -4.47
CA PRO A 105 -14.12 -9.81 -5.06
C PRO A 105 -14.61 -8.41 -4.71
N ALA A 106 -15.24 -7.74 -5.68
CA ALA A 106 -15.77 -6.40 -5.48
C ALA A 106 -16.90 -6.41 -4.44
N ARG A 107 -16.84 -5.52 -3.46
CA ARG A 107 -17.85 -5.35 -2.43
C ARG A 107 -18.65 -4.07 -2.71
N PRO A 108 -19.94 -4.15 -3.09
CA PRO A 108 -20.76 -2.95 -3.23
C PRO A 108 -21.12 -2.35 -1.86
N ALA A 109 -21.33 -1.03 -1.76
CA ALA A 109 -21.81 -0.43 -0.51
C ALA A 109 -23.25 -0.84 -0.19
N MET A 110 -24.10 -0.93 -1.21
CA MET A 110 -25.51 -1.29 -1.08
C MET A 110 -25.87 -2.52 -1.93
N PRO A 111 -26.88 -3.31 -1.54
CA PRO A 111 -27.39 -4.40 -2.37
C PRO A 111 -27.87 -3.89 -3.73
N ASN A 112 -27.56 -4.61 -4.81
CA ASN A 112 -28.07 -4.29 -6.13
C ASN A 112 -28.23 -5.53 -7.02
N GLY A 113 -29.32 -5.57 -7.80
CA GLY A 113 -29.64 -6.71 -8.65
C GLY A 113 -29.61 -8.03 -7.89
N ALA A 114 -28.65 -8.90 -8.24
CA ALA A 114 -28.45 -10.22 -7.62
C ALA A 114 -27.55 -10.21 -6.37
N CYS A 115 -26.92 -9.08 -6.00
CA CYS A 115 -26.05 -8.99 -4.83
C CYS A 115 -26.88 -8.83 -3.55
N THR A 116 -26.79 -9.80 -2.64
CA THR A 116 -27.43 -9.72 -1.31
C THR A 116 -26.56 -8.94 -0.32
N LYS A 117 -27.15 -8.59 0.83
CA LYS A 117 -26.51 -7.74 1.85
C LYS A 117 -25.22 -8.35 2.42
N GLU A 118 -25.14 -9.67 2.47
CA GLU A 118 -23.99 -10.43 2.97
C GLU A 118 -22.77 -10.29 2.06
N TYR A 119 -22.98 -9.94 0.79
CA TYR A 119 -21.89 -9.72 -0.16
C TYR A 119 -21.47 -8.25 -0.31
N CYS A 120 -22.18 -7.34 0.36
CA CYS A 120 -21.88 -5.91 0.39
C CYS A 120 -20.75 -5.61 1.38
N MET A 121 -20.32 -4.35 1.44
CA MET A 121 -19.41 -3.90 2.50
C MET A 121 -20.07 -4.08 3.87
N SER A 122 -19.38 -4.73 4.79
CA SER A 122 -19.79 -4.76 6.19
C SER A 122 -19.67 -3.36 6.81
N ASN A 123 -20.37 -3.11 7.92
CA ASN A 123 -20.25 -1.84 8.63
C ASN A 123 -18.81 -1.57 9.12
N GLU A 124 -18.08 -2.63 9.48
CA GLU A 124 -16.69 -2.53 9.90
C GLU A 124 -15.78 -2.18 8.72
N LEU A 125 -15.96 -2.86 7.57
CA LEU A 125 -15.24 -2.54 6.34
C LEU A 125 -15.49 -1.10 5.88
N ALA A 126 -16.75 -0.65 5.92
CA ALA A 126 -17.09 0.73 5.57
C ALA A 126 -16.43 1.74 6.52
N ARG A 127 -16.42 1.47 7.83
CA ARG A 127 -15.77 2.34 8.82
C ARG A 127 -14.26 2.42 8.63
N ASP A 128 -13.60 1.29 8.41
CA ASP A 128 -12.15 1.25 8.22
C ASP A 128 -11.76 1.89 6.88
N LEU A 129 -12.59 1.74 5.85
CA LEU A 129 -12.43 2.46 4.58
C LEU A 129 -12.49 3.98 4.79
N SER A 130 -13.52 4.48 5.49
CA SER A 130 -13.62 5.92 5.79
C SER A 130 -12.41 6.44 6.55
N ALA A 131 -11.92 5.69 7.54
CA ALA A 131 -10.72 6.07 8.29
C ALA A 131 -9.45 6.09 7.41
N LEU A 132 -9.35 5.18 6.44
CA LEU A 132 -8.27 5.19 5.45
C LEU A 132 -8.40 6.38 4.49
N GLU A 133 -9.61 6.71 4.04
CA GLU A 133 -9.87 7.88 3.18
C GLU A 133 -9.53 9.19 3.87
N GLU A 134 -9.81 9.33 5.17
CA GLU A 134 -9.42 10.50 5.96
C GLU A 134 -7.90 10.72 5.97
N GLU A 135 -7.12 9.67 6.21
CA GLU A 135 -5.66 9.72 6.14
C GLU A 135 -5.16 9.96 4.70
N ALA A 136 -5.87 9.45 3.70
CA ALA A 136 -5.57 9.72 2.30
C ALA A 136 -5.72 11.18 1.92
N TRP A 137 -6.75 11.86 2.42
CA TRP A 137 -6.92 13.29 2.21
C TRP A 137 -5.82 14.10 2.88
N ARG A 138 -5.44 13.77 4.13
CA ARG A 138 -4.30 14.41 4.81
C ARG A 138 -3.02 14.32 3.97
N TYR A 139 -2.75 13.14 3.42
CA TYR A 139 -1.58 12.93 2.57
C TYR A 139 -1.61 13.75 1.26
N ILE A 140 -2.78 13.84 0.63
CA ILE A 140 -3.00 14.66 -0.58
C ILE A 140 -2.80 16.14 -0.27
N GLU A 141 -3.31 16.60 0.86
CA GLU A 141 -3.21 17.98 1.35
C GLU A 141 -1.79 18.34 1.86
N GLY A 142 -0.89 17.37 1.92
CA GLY A 142 0.53 17.59 2.25
C GLY A 142 0.90 17.34 3.71
N ASP A 143 -0.05 16.88 4.54
CA ASP A 143 0.22 16.37 5.89
C ASP A 143 0.83 14.96 5.78
N ARG A 144 2.11 14.92 5.42
CA ARG A 144 2.93 13.71 5.27
C ARG A 144 3.82 13.54 6.48
N ALA A 145 4.54 12.42 6.58
CA ALA A 145 5.56 12.29 7.61
C ALA A 145 6.64 13.37 7.38
N GLN A 146 6.57 14.45 8.16
CA GLN A 146 7.53 15.54 8.08
C GLN A 146 8.87 14.99 8.54
N ALA A 147 9.86 14.90 7.63
CA ALA A 147 11.24 14.79 8.06
C ALA A 147 11.51 16.00 8.96
N SER A 148 11.88 15.75 10.22
CA SER A 148 12.09 16.82 11.21
C SER A 148 13.02 17.90 10.64
N LEU A 149 12.45 19.02 10.22
CA LEU A 149 13.17 20.21 9.74
C LEU A 149 13.92 20.91 10.90
N PHE A 150 13.96 20.31 12.08
CA PHE A 150 14.67 20.77 13.28
C PHE A 150 15.44 19.65 14.01
N ALA A 151 15.83 18.58 13.33
CA ALA A 151 16.78 17.62 13.91
C ALA A 151 18.24 18.16 14.00
N ASP A 152 18.43 19.49 13.96
CA ASP A 152 19.66 20.18 14.35
C ASP A 152 19.30 21.40 15.23
N LYS A 153 18.98 21.13 16.49
CA LYS A 153 19.46 21.99 17.58
C LYS A 153 20.60 21.25 18.24
N THR A 154 21.78 21.35 17.65
CA THR A 154 23.03 21.08 18.35
C THR A 154 23.10 22.06 19.53
N PRO A 155 23.05 21.64 20.81
CA PRO A 155 23.63 22.47 21.84
C PRO A 155 25.14 22.45 21.63
N ALA A 156 25.77 23.59 21.91
CA ALA A 156 27.19 23.81 21.77
C ALA A 156 28.05 22.61 22.24
N LYS A 157 29.11 22.35 21.48
CA LYS A 157 30.13 21.32 21.70
C LYS A 157 30.49 21.16 23.18
N VAL A 158 30.28 19.96 23.72
CA VAL A 158 31.13 19.40 24.77
C VAL A 158 31.79 18.16 24.17
N SER A 159 33.09 18.27 23.98
CA SER A 159 33.97 17.20 23.56
C SER A 159 34.12 16.15 24.66
N LEU A 160 33.78 14.90 24.37
CA LEU A 160 34.45 13.74 24.98
C LEU A 160 34.73 12.71 23.88
N GLN A 161 36.00 12.32 23.78
CA GLN A 161 36.55 11.38 22.81
C GLN A 161 35.96 9.98 23.02
N GLY A 162 35.49 9.36 21.95
CA GLY A 162 35.11 7.94 21.92
C GLY A 162 34.82 7.48 20.49
N LYS A 163 35.61 6.54 19.97
CA LYS A 163 35.46 5.93 18.64
C LYS A 163 34.14 5.12 18.57
N PRO A 164 33.33 5.18 17.48
CA PRO A 164 32.12 4.35 17.40
C PRO A 164 32.44 2.85 17.27
N PRO A 165 31.57 1.93 17.70
CA PRO A 165 31.79 0.49 17.65
C PRO A 165 31.68 -0.06 16.23
N ALA A 166 32.49 -1.09 15.93
CA ALA A 166 32.67 -1.73 14.61
C ALA A 166 31.46 -2.56 14.08
N GLU A 167 30.29 -2.49 14.73
CA GLU A 167 29.16 -3.39 14.45
C GLU A 167 28.27 -2.93 13.27
N ASN A 168 28.33 -1.65 12.88
CA ASN A 168 27.49 -1.12 11.78
C ASN A 168 28.09 -1.34 10.38
N GLU A 169 29.41 -1.49 10.24
CA GLU A 169 30.06 -1.77 8.94
C GLU A 169 29.75 -3.19 8.45
N GLN A 170 29.76 -4.18 9.37
CA GLN A 170 29.46 -5.57 9.02
C GLN A 170 28.01 -5.80 8.55
N GLN A 171 27.06 -5.01 9.06
CA GLN A 171 25.66 -5.09 8.67
C GLN A 171 25.40 -4.46 7.29
N LEU A 172 26.10 -3.36 6.96
CA LEU A 172 26.06 -2.75 5.63
C LEU A 172 26.71 -3.66 4.59
N ASP A 173 27.87 -4.26 4.91
CA ASP A 173 28.57 -5.20 4.02
C ASP A 173 27.73 -6.47 3.75
N ALA A 174 27.07 -7.01 4.77
CA ALA A 174 26.19 -8.17 4.62
C ALA A 174 24.97 -7.86 3.73
N PHE A 175 24.39 -6.66 3.85
CA PHE A 175 23.28 -6.22 3.02
C PHE A 175 23.70 -6.01 1.56
N GLU A 176 24.84 -5.37 1.32
CA GLU A 176 25.38 -5.19 -0.04
C GLU A 176 25.71 -6.52 -0.72
N GLN A 177 26.30 -7.45 0.04
CA GLN A 177 26.61 -8.79 -0.47
C GLN A 177 25.33 -9.56 -0.83
N TYR A 178 24.29 -9.50 0.01
CA TYR A 178 22.98 -10.08 -0.28
C TYR A 178 22.36 -9.51 -1.58
N GLN A 179 22.45 -8.20 -1.80
CA GLN A 179 21.94 -7.59 -3.04
C GLN A 179 22.72 -8.04 -4.28
N ARG A 180 24.05 -8.20 -4.18
CA ARG A 180 24.88 -8.72 -5.28
C ARG A 180 24.50 -10.16 -5.63
N ASP A 181 24.34 -11.02 -4.64
CA ASP A 181 24.04 -12.43 -4.87
C ASP A 181 22.62 -12.63 -5.43
N LYS A 182 21.65 -11.85 -4.94
CA LYS A 182 20.28 -11.81 -5.51
C LYS A 182 20.27 -11.39 -6.98
N LYS A 183 21.08 -10.39 -7.36
CA LYS A 183 21.19 -9.94 -8.75
C LYS A 183 21.80 -11.02 -9.65
N LYS A 184 22.83 -11.75 -9.17
CA LYS A 184 23.42 -12.88 -9.90
C LYS A 184 22.42 -14.01 -10.10
N LEU A 185 21.65 -14.36 -9.07
CA LEU A 185 20.64 -15.42 -9.14
C LEU A 185 19.56 -15.10 -10.19
N LEU A 186 19.05 -13.87 -10.19
CA LEU A 186 18.07 -13.40 -11.16
C LEU A 186 18.61 -13.38 -12.59
N THR A 187 19.88 -13.03 -12.75
CA THR A 187 20.55 -13.04 -14.07
C THR A 187 20.69 -14.46 -14.60
N HIS A 188 21.13 -15.39 -13.75
CA HIS A 188 21.27 -16.80 -14.11
C HIS A 188 19.92 -17.45 -14.44
N GLN A 189 18.88 -17.13 -13.67
CA GLN A 189 17.52 -17.63 -13.93
C GLN A 189 16.95 -17.08 -15.25
N ALA A 190 17.22 -15.81 -15.57
CA ALA A 190 16.84 -15.22 -16.86
C ALA A 190 17.64 -15.81 -18.04
N GLU A 191 18.89 -16.23 -17.84
CA GLU A 191 19.68 -16.93 -18.85
C GLU A 191 19.20 -18.36 -19.09
N LEU A 192 18.84 -19.09 -18.03
CA LEU A 192 18.25 -20.44 -18.15
C LEU A 192 16.93 -20.40 -18.93
N LEU A 193 16.05 -19.46 -18.58
CA LEU A 193 14.77 -19.28 -19.27
C LEU A 193 14.94 -18.87 -20.74
N ARG A 194 15.98 -18.10 -21.09
CA ARG A 194 16.34 -17.80 -22.49
C ARG A 194 16.88 -19.02 -23.22
N ARG A 195 17.73 -19.81 -22.56
CA ARG A 195 18.31 -21.05 -23.12
C ARG A 195 17.26 -22.12 -23.39
N GLU A 196 16.21 -22.16 -22.57
CA GLU A 196 15.07 -23.06 -22.72
C GLU A 196 13.98 -22.50 -23.66
N GLY A 197 14.20 -21.32 -24.26
CA GLY A 197 13.31 -20.74 -25.27
C GLY A 197 12.01 -20.14 -24.72
N TYR A 198 11.90 -19.94 -23.40
CA TYR A 198 10.71 -19.37 -22.77
C TYR A 198 10.61 -17.85 -22.89
N ILE A 199 11.72 -17.18 -23.18
CA ILE A 199 11.82 -15.72 -23.37
C ILE A 199 12.90 -15.41 -24.41
N ALA A 200 12.68 -14.36 -25.21
CA ALA A 200 13.59 -13.90 -26.27
C ALA A 200 14.80 -13.13 -25.71
#